data_AF-A0A839FIP8-F1
#
_entry.id   AF-A0A839FIP8-F1
#
_cell.length_a   1.000
_cell.length_b   1.000
_cell.length_c   1.000
_cell.angle_alpha   90.00
_cell.angle_beta   90.00
_cell.angle_gamma   90.00
#
_symmetry.space_group_name_H-M   'P 1'
#
loop_
_entity.id
_entity.type
_entity.pdbx_description
1 polymer ?
#
loop_
_entity_poly.entity_id
_entity_poly.type
_entity_poly.pdbx_seq_one_letter_code
_entity_poly.pdbx_strand_id
1 'polypeptide(L)'
;MAHIEYQLHAFDLDSKFGFADGNMFGSLLREKLGKLAPNKREVLVECVKRFLLPAIPRRVRTMIVAKGHNPIRLVDGETIDDVEDVTVGIKEKDVLHIAIELLRRTKK
;
A
#
# COMPACT_ATOMS: atom_id res chain seq x y z
N MET A 1 24.83 2.29 0.95
CA MET A 1 23.68 2.38 0.02
C MET A 1 22.48 2.77 0.86
N ALA A 2 21.81 3.89 0.55
CA ALA A 2 20.64 4.30 1.31
C ALA A 2 19.55 3.24 1.15
N HIS A 3 19.13 2.62 2.24
CA HIS A 3 17.98 1.72 2.22
C HIS A 3 16.74 2.61 2.05
N ILE A 4 16.13 2.60 0.86
CA ILE A 4 14.87 3.30 0.65
C ILE A 4 13.80 2.56 1.46
N GLU A 5 13.24 3.26 2.44
CA GLU A 5 12.14 2.81 3.27
C GLU A 5 10.92 3.67 2.97
N TYR A 6 9.82 3.01 2.60
CA TYR A 6 8.54 3.65 2.36
C TYR A 6 7.73 3.64 3.63
N GLN A 7 7.19 4.78 4.02
CA GLN A 7 6.37 4.90 5.22
C GLN A 7 4.89 4.79 4.83
N LEU A 8 4.20 3.78 5.36
CA LEU A 8 2.74 3.69 5.30
C LEU A 8 2.16 4.27 6.58
N HIS A 9 1.32 5.28 6.46
CA HIS A 9 0.67 5.92 7.60
C HIS A 9 -0.79 5.46 7.72
N ALA A 10 -1.28 5.30 8.94
CA ALA A 10 -2.67 4.93 9.18
C ALA A 10 -3.65 6.01 8.70
N PHE A 11 -3.34 7.30 8.89
CA PHE A 11 -4.17 8.41 8.41
C PHE A 11 -4.42 8.38 6.89
N ASP A 12 -3.52 7.77 6.10
CA ASP A 12 -3.70 7.64 4.65
C ASP A 12 -4.92 6.79 4.29
N LEU A 13 -5.38 5.90 5.19
CA LEU A 13 -6.60 5.10 4.99
C LEU A 13 -7.87 5.94 4.96
N ASP A 14 -7.90 7.07 5.66
CA ASP A 14 -9.03 7.99 5.68
C ASP A 14 -8.97 9.00 4.51
N SER A 15 -7.76 9.31 4.06
CA SER A 15 -7.52 10.27 2.97
C SER A 15 -7.93 9.77 1.58
N LYS A 16 -8.60 10.64 0.81
CA LYS A 16 -8.88 10.43 -0.62
C LYS A 16 -7.60 10.33 -1.46
N PHE A 17 -6.58 11.09 -1.10
CA PHE A 17 -5.29 11.19 -1.81
C PHE A 17 -4.15 10.49 -1.04
N GLY A 18 -4.50 9.62 -0.08
CA GLY A 18 -3.54 8.92 0.76
C GLY A 18 -2.56 8.03 -0.01
N PHE A 19 -1.47 7.68 0.65
CA PHE A 19 -0.40 6.85 0.13
C PHE A 19 0.21 7.42 -1.16
N ALA A 20 0.54 8.71 -1.12
CA ALA A 20 1.06 9.48 -2.25
C ALA A 20 0.20 9.30 -3.52
N ASP A 21 -1.09 9.64 -3.40
CA ASP A 21 -2.05 9.57 -4.50
C ASP A 21 -2.26 8.15 -5.06
N GLY A 22 -2.08 7.13 -4.20
CA GLY A 22 -2.08 5.73 -4.61
C GLY A 22 -0.90 5.34 -5.52
N ASN A 23 0.15 6.17 -5.61
CA ASN A 23 1.29 6.01 -6.49
C ASN A 23 2.63 5.90 -5.75
N MET A 24 2.61 5.64 -4.44
CA MET A 24 3.81 5.53 -3.60
C MET A 24 4.96 4.70 -4.20
N PHE A 25 4.64 3.56 -4.83
CA PHE A 25 5.65 2.63 -5.38
C PHE A 25 5.90 2.79 -6.88
N GLY A 26 5.28 3.76 -7.55
CA GLY A 26 5.29 3.86 -9.01
C GLY A 26 6.68 4.00 -9.62
N SER A 27 7.55 4.81 -9.01
CA SER A 27 8.93 5.01 -9.48
C SER A 27 9.76 3.72 -9.36
N LEU A 28 9.71 3.08 -8.19
CA LEU A 28 10.43 1.83 -7.92
C LEU A 28 10.03 0.71 -8.89
N LEU A 29 8.73 0.48 -9.04
CA LEU A 29 8.23 -0.59 -9.91
C LEU A 29 8.64 -0.35 -11.36
N ARG A 30 8.57 0.89 -11.84
CA ARG A 30 9.05 1.26 -13.17
C ARG A 30 10.56 1.04 -13.32
N GLU A 31 11.35 1.46 -12.34
CA GLU A 31 12.81 1.33 -12.39
C GLU A 31 13.27 -0.13 -12.41
N LYS A 32 12.73 -0.97 -11.51
CA LYS A 32 13.21 -2.34 -11.32
C LYS A 32 12.56 -3.37 -12.24
N LEU A 33 11.30 -3.17 -12.60
CA LEU A 33 10.51 -4.15 -13.38
C LEU A 33 10.12 -3.63 -14.77
N GLY A 34 10.22 -2.33 -15.03
CA GLY A 34 9.93 -1.75 -16.33
C GLY A 34 8.53 -2.11 -16.85
N LYS A 35 8.47 -2.63 -18.08
CA LYS A 35 7.20 -3.05 -18.73
C LYS A 35 6.57 -4.28 -18.08
N LEU A 36 7.32 -5.02 -17.27
CA LEU A 36 6.82 -6.18 -16.54
C LEU A 36 6.26 -5.81 -15.17
N ALA A 37 6.25 -4.53 -14.79
CA ALA A 37 5.70 -4.12 -13.50
C ALA A 37 4.21 -4.52 -13.39
N PRO A 38 3.79 -5.13 -12.27
CA PRO A 38 2.37 -5.42 -12.04
C PRO A 38 1.60 -4.12 -11.79
N ASN A 39 0.28 -4.25 -11.62
CA ASN A 39 -0.55 -3.12 -11.24
C ASN A 39 -0.08 -2.52 -9.89
N LYS A 40 0.48 -1.31 -9.95
CA LYS A 40 0.98 -0.58 -8.77
C LYS A 40 -0.08 -0.40 -7.66
N ARG A 41 -1.36 -0.30 -8.03
CA ARG A 41 -2.46 -0.17 -7.07
C ARG A 41 -2.63 -1.46 -6.27
N GLU A 42 -2.52 -2.61 -6.93
CA GLU A 42 -2.59 -3.92 -6.28
C GLU A 42 -1.40 -4.15 -5.35
N VAL A 43 -0.19 -3.75 -5.78
CA VAL A 43 1.00 -3.78 -4.92
C VAL A 43 0.77 -2.96 -3.66
N LEU A 44 0.24 -1.74 -3.79
CA LEU A 44 -0.08 -0.89 -2.64
C LEU A 44 -1.11 -1.51 -1.71
N VAL A 45 -2.20 -2.06 -2.25
CA VAL A 45 -3.23 -2.75 -1.47
C VAL A 45 -2.63 -3.91 -0.66
N GLU A 46 -1.77 -4.72 -1.29
CA GLU A 46 -1.11 -5.84 -0.61
C GLU A 46 -0.12 -5.36 0.46
N CYS A 47 0.65 -4.31 0.21
CA CYS A 47 1.53 -3.72 1.21
C CYS A 47 0.73 -3.22 2.43
N VAL A 48 -0.36 -2.49 2.22
CA VAL A 48 -1.22 -2.00 3.31
C VAL A 48 -1.79 -3.18 4.11
N LYS A 49 -2.33 -4.21 3.44
CA LYS A 49 -2.91 -5.38 4.11
C LYS A 49 -1.89 -6.20 4.91
N ARG A 50 -0.66 -6.34 4.42
CA ARG A 50 0.36 -7.19 5.03
C ARG A 50 1.17 -6.50 6.11
N PHE A 51 1.33 -5.18 6.03
CA PHE A 51 2.22 -4.43 6.92
C PHE A 51 1.48 -3.40 7.80
N LEU A 52 0.63 -2.56 7.21
CA LEU A 52 -0.04 -1.49 7.97
C LEU A 52 -1.20 -2.02 8.81
N LEU A 53 -2.16 -2.73 8.21
CA LEU A 53 -3.34 -3.21 8.94
C LEU A 53 -3.01 -4.08 10.16
N PRO A 54 -2.00 -4.98 10.13
CA PRO A 54 -1.62 -5.76 11.30
C PRO A 54 -0.93 -4.94 12.40
N ALA A 55 -0.36 -3.77 12.07
CA ALA A 55 0.29 -2.89 13.03
C ALA A 55 -0.71 -2.00 13.79
N ILE A 56 -1.95 -1.88 13.30
CA ILE A 56 -3.00 -1.14 13.98
C ILE A 56 -3.47 -1.98 15.18
N PRO A 57 -3.50 -1.43 16.41
CA PRO A 57 -3.76 -2.17 17.66
C PRO A 57 -5.18 -2.73 17.77
N ARG A 58 -6.05 -2.44 16.81
CA ARG A 58 -7.41 -2.97 16.70
C ARG A 58 -7.74 -3.33 15.26
N ARG A 59 -8.81 -4.10 15.09
CA ARG A 59 -9.32 -4.39 13.75
C ARG A 59 -9.97 -3.15 13.14
N VAL A 60 -9.45 -2.73 12.00
CA VAL A 60 -10.01 -1.69 11.15
C VAL A 60 -10.59 -2.33 9.89
N ARG A 61 -11.75 -1.86 9.45
CA ARG A 61 -12.38 -2.33 8.21
C ARG A 61 -12.01 -1.42 7.04
N THR A 62 -11.52 -2.03 5.97
CA THR A 62 -11.14 -1.33 4.74
C THR A 62 -11.89 -1.86 3.52
N MET A 63 -12.09 -1.00 2.53
CA MET A 63 -12.57 -1.36 1.20
C MET A 63 -11.51 -1.09 0.13
N ILE A 64 -11.56 -1.86 -0.96
CA ILE A 64 -10.78 -1.58 -2.17
C ILE A 64 -11.57 -0.65 -3.08
N VAL A 65 -10.96 0.47 -3.47
CA VAL A 65 -11.58 1.49 -4.30
C VAL A 65 -11.16 1.28 -5.76
N ALA A 66 -12.12 0.85 -6.58
CA ALA A 66 -11.88 0.53 -7.98
C ALA A 66 -11.47 1.76 -8.82
N LYS A 67 -12.07 2.93 -8.54
CA LYS A 67 -11.80 4.19 -9.24
C LYS A 67 -11.53 5.31 -8.24
N GLY A 68 -10.41 6.01 -8.42
CA GLY A 68 -9.99 7.10 -7.54
C GLY A 68 -8.51 7.02 -7.21
N HIS A 69 -8.00 8.03 -6.53
CA HIS A 69 -6.59 8.19 -6.21
C HIS A 69 -6.10 7.07 -5.27
N ASN A 70 -6.60 7.04 -4.04
CA ASN A 70 -6.27 5.98 -3.08
C ASN A 70 -7.02 4.65 -3.39
N PRO A 71 -6.32 3.53 -3.65
CA PRO A 71 -6.93 2.24 -3.94
C PRO A 71 -7.46 1.47 -2.71
N ILE A 72 -7.13 1.88 -1.49
CA ILE A 72 -7.58 1.23 -0.25
C ILE A 72 -7.90 2.26 0.81
N ARG A 73 -9.14 2.23 1.31
CA ARG A 73 -9.65 3.21 2.27
C ARG A 73 -10.44 2.54 3.38
N LEU A 74 -10.71 3.27 4.45
CA LEU A 74 -11.71 2.88 5.45
C LEU A 74 -13.08 2.68 4.80
N VAL A 75 -13.87 1.76 5.37
CA VAL A 75 -15.31 1.69 5.06
C VAL A 75 -16.05 2.85 5.72
N ASP A 76 -17.20 3.23 5.16
CA ASP A 76 -18.02 4.29 5.74
C ASP A 76 -18.40 3.98 7.20
N GLY A 77 -18.22 4.96 8.09
CA GLY A 77 -18.48 4.86 9.52
C GLY A 77 -17.34 4.25 10.36
N GLU A 78 -16.23 3.85 9.74
CA GLU A 78 -14.99 3.49 10.44
C GLU A 78 -14.10 4.74 10.56
N THR A 79 -13.42 4.92 11.71
CA THR A 79 -12.49 6.04 11.94
C THR A 79 -11.09 5.54 12.24
N ILE A 80 -10.09 6.43 12.22
CA ILE A 80 -8.69 6.13 12.52
C ILE A 80 -8.10 7.05 13.59
N ASP A 81 -8.88 7.99 14.15
CA ASP A 81 -8.45 9.03 15.08
C ASP A 81 -7.67 8.48 16.28
N ASP A 82 -8.00 7.27 16.74
CA ASP A 82 -7.35 6.61 17.88
C ASP A 82 -5.98 5.99 17.55
N VAL A 83 -5.64 5.89 16.26
CA VAL A 83 -4.46 5.19 15.74
C VAL A 83 -3.81 5.93 14.56
N GLU A 84 -4.10 7.22 14.39
CA GLU A 84 -3.65 8.02 13.23
C GLU A 84 -2.12 8.08 13.09
N ASP A 85 -1.42 8.08 14.22
CA ASP A 85 0.04 8.12 14.32
C ASP A 85 0.73 6.81 13.96
N VAL A 86 -0.03 5.70 13.80
CA VAL A 86 0.55 4.41 13.44
C VAL A 86 1.19 4.51 12.06
N THR A 87 2.51 4.30 12.03
CA THR A 87 3.33 4.35 10.83
C THR A 87 4.18 3.09 10.73
N VAL A 88 4.23 2.51 9.53
CA VAL A 88 5.01 1.31 9.25
C VAL A 88 5.97 1.56 8.11
N GLY A 89 7.26 1.35 8.37
CA GLY A 89 8.31 1.32 7.36
C GLY A 89 8.30 0.01 6.56
N ILE A 90 8.35 0.12 5.24
CA ILE A 90 8.48 -1.01 4.31
C ILE A 90 9.76 -0.83 3.50
N LYS A 91 10.60 -1.86 3.48
CA LYS A 91 11.83 -1.86 2.70
C LYS A 91 11.52 -2.13 1.23
N GLU A 92 12.29 -1.52 0.34
CA GLU A 92 12.23 -1.74 -1.11
C GLU A 92 12.11 -3.23 -1.50
N LYS A 93 12.94 -4.09 -0.89
CA LYS A 93 12.97 -5.53 -1.18
C LYS A 93 11.62 -6.22 -0.94
N ASP A 94 10.86 -5.76 0.06
CA ASP A 94 9.58 -6.38 0.45
C ASP A 94 8.48 -5.94 -0.52
N VAL A 95 8.51 -4.68 -0.97
CA VAL A 95 7.65 -4.17 -2.05
C VAL A 95 7.89 -4.94 -3.34
N LEU A 96 9.16 -5.13 -3.73
CA LEU A 96 9.53 -5.88 -4.92
C LEU A 96 9.14 -7.35 -4.83
N HIS A 97 9.27 -7.97 -3.65
CA HIS A 97 8.84 -9.34 -3.41
C HIS A 97 7.35 -9.51 -3.70
N ILE A 98 6.50 -8.64 -3.12
CA ILE A 98 5.05 -8.64 -3.37
C ILE A 98 4.74 -8.42 -4.86
N ALA A 99 5.43 -7.48 -5.50
CA ALA A 99 5.24 -7.22 -6.92
C ALA A 99 5.53 -8.46 -7.78
N ILE A 100 6.60 -9.19 -7.48
CA ILE A 100 6.96 -10.44 -8.17
C ILE A 100 5.93 -11.54 -7.90
N GLU A 101 5.43 -11.66 -6.66
CA GLU A 101 4.35 -12.61 -6.35
C GLU A 101 3.09 -12.35 -7.18
N LEU A 102 2.67 -11.08 -7.29
CA LEU A 102 1.50 -10.70 -8.08
C LEU A 102 1.68 -11.06 -9.55
N LEU A 103 2.85 -10.79 -10.14
CA LEU A 103 3.15 -11.19 -11.52
C LEU A 103 3.06 -12.70 -11.75
N ARG A 104 3.44 -13.51 -10.77
CA ARG A 104 3.34 -14.98 -10.85
C ARG A 104 1.90 -15.46 -10.80
N ARG A 105 1.01 -14.75 -10.08
CA ARG A 105 -0.41 -15.08 -9.99
C ARG A 105 -1.15 -14.79 -11.30
N THR A 106 -0.81 -13.71 -12.00
CA THR A 106 -1.46 -13.32 -13.27
C THR A 106 -1.04 -14.21 -14.46
N LYS A 107 0.04 -14.98 -14.33
CA LYS A 107 0.54 -15.88 -15.38
C LYS A 107 -0.02 -17.30 -15.30
N LYS A 108 -0.83 -17.60 -14.29
CA LYS A 108 -1.60 -18.85 -14.17
C LYS A 108 -3.02 -18.62 -14.68
#